data_AF-A0A2V9EL38-F1
#
_entry.id   AF-A0A2V9EL38-F1
#
_cell.length_a   1.000
_cell.length_b   1.000
_cell.length_c   1.000
_cell.angle_alpha   90.00
_cell.angle_beta   90.00
_cell.angle_gamma   90.00
#
_symmetry.space_group_name_H-M   'P 1'
#
loop_
_entity.id
_entity.type
_entity.pdbx_description
1 polymer ?
#
loop_
_entity_poly.entity_id
_entity_poly.type
_entity_poly.pdbx_seq_one_letter_code
_entity_poly.pdbx_strand_id
1 'polypeptide(L)'
;MLPQKSFRTLLEQLKLVRRNPEPAKSLSRTETMNISRLARRVGLAFVLLLALLSVPGRASHLNLPPETPAILDKIYSFDLPGGIEAAKRLEQERPNHPLGYLLEAEAWWWRIWCTSADFKYGMSDARRRPKVEADRHYFELAARALSLAEAQTKQGESAEMQFYAGMAEASSARLYALRAENRNAARSGVRGREHLLRAKALDADLADANLGLGLYNYYVDTLSSIARILRFFMGIPGGSKQEGVRLLEQAITQGILTTNIARFYLALNLHRYDQQYEKALQILGPLAERYPGNPLFQLARGDLYAKLGRKQQASACYRAASALPVQDGECRSHIQELVRASVAALGAE
;
A
#
# COMPACT_ATOMS: atom_id res chain seq x y z
N MET A 1 -30.00 -30.23 9.56
CA MET A 1 -29.57 -31.57 10.00
C MET A 1 -29.99 -32.58 8.94
N LEU A 2 -29.06 -33.09 8.15
CA LEU A 2 -29.19 -34.22 7.22
C LEU A 2 -27.80 -34.90 7.10
N PRO A 3 -27.72 -36.21 6.82
CA PRO A 3 -26.95 -37.13 7.66
C PRO A 3 -25.61 -37.57 7.06
N GLN A 4 -24.68 -37.87 7.96
CA GLN A 4 -23.28 -38.29 7.77
C GLN A 4 -23.04 -39.58 6.95
N LYS A 5 -24.05 -40.14 6.27
CA LYS A 5 -23.94 -41.43 5.53
C LYS A 5 -23.56 -41.29 4.05
N SER A 6 -23.43 -40.08 3.49
CA SER A 6 -23.11 -39.90 2.06
C SER A 6 -21.61 -39.76 1.75
N PHE A 7 -20.74 -39.57 2.75
CA PHE A 7 -19.33 -39.27 2.50
C PHE A 7 -18.42 -40.51 2.39
N ARG A 8 -18.85 -41.66 2.92
CA ARG A 8 -18.07 -42.92 2.85
C ARG A 8 -18.16 -43.61 1.48
N THR A 9 -19.28 -43.44 0.78
CA THR A 9 -19.52 -44.08 -0.53
C THR A 9 -18.76 -43.40 -1.67
N LEU A 10 -18.45 -42.10 -1.53
CA LEU A 10 -17.70 -41.33 -2.54
C LEU A 10 -16.18 -41.64 -2.52
N LEU A 11 -15.65 -42.09 -1.37
CA LEU A 11 -14.23 -42.39 -1.18
C LEU A 11 -13.82 -43.81 -1.62
N GLU A 12 -14.77 -44.74 -1.78
CA GLU A 12 -14.50 -46.05 -2.37
C GLU A 12 -14.48 -46.04 -3.90
N GLN A 13 -15.25 -45.14 -4.54
CA GLN A 13 -15.26 -45.03 -6.00
C GLN A 13 -13.99 -44.38 -6.60
N LEU A 14 -13.20 -43.67 -5.79
CA LEU A 14 -11.96 -43.00 -6.23
C LEU A 14 -10.69 -43.87 -6.12
N LYS A 15 -10.78 -45.12 -5.67
CA LYS A 15 -9.62 -46.04 -5.54
C LYS A 15 -9.43 -47.00 -6.73
N LEU A 16 -10.28 -46.97 -7.75
CA LEU A 16 -10.28 -47.95 -8.85
C LEU A 16 -9.66 -47.49 -10.17
N VAL A 17 -8.98 -46.34 -10.22
CA VAL A 17 -8.26 -45.90 -11.44
C VAL A 17 -6.79 -45.63 -11.14
N ARG A 18 -6.05 -46.72 -10.86
CA ARG A 18 -4.59 -46.78 -11.06
C ARG A 18 -4.31 -47.89 -12.07
N ARG A 19 -3.93 -47.52 -13.29
CA ARG A 19 -3.25 -48.41 -14.23
C ARG A 19 -1.92 -47.76 -14.62
N ASN A 20 -0.83 -48.41 -14.24
CA ASN A 20 0.51 -48.19 -14.79
C ASN A 20 0.55 -48.67 -16.25
N PRO A 21 1.34 -48.03 -17.12
CA PRO A 21 1.92 -48.69 -18.28
C PRO A 21 3.41 -49.01 -18.06
N GLU A 22 3.77 -50.23 -18.44
CA GLU A 22 5.13 -50.78 -18.54
C GLU A 22 5.98 -50.16 -19.69
N PRO A 23 7.30 -50.36 -19.69
CA PRO A 23 8.23 -49.65 -20.57
C PRO A 23 8.41 -50.33 -21.93
N ALA A 24 8.43 -49.54 -23.01
CA ALA A 24 8.69 -50.03 -24.36
C ALA A 24 10.20 -49.96 -24.72
N LYS A 25 10.63 -51.02 -25.42
CA LYS A 25 12.00 -51.42 -25.76
C LYS A 25 12.68 -50.52 -26.80
N SER A 26 14.02 -50.50 -26.69
CA SER A 26 14.98 -50.01 -27.66
C SER A 26 14.98 -50.78 -28.99
N LEU A 27 15.11 -50.06 -30.10
CA LEU A 27 15.65 -50.59 -31.36
C LEU A 27 16.60 -49.55 -31.97
N SER A 28 17.85 -49.98 -32.14
CA SER A 28 18.89 -49.31 -32.91
C SER A 28 18.82 -49.72 -34.38
N ARG A 29 18.97 -48.77 -35.32
CA ARG A 29 20.07 -48.70 -36.31
C ARG A 29 19.71 -47.77 -37.48
N THR A 30 20.63 -46.84 -37.71
CA THR A 30 21.15 -46.33 -38.99
C THR A 30 20.17 -45.94 -40.09
N GLU A 31 20.14 -44.64 -40.42
CA GLU A 31 20.49 -44.19 -41.77
C GLU A 31 20.95 -42.73 -41.76
N THR A 32 22.12 -42.53 -42.36
CA THR A 32 22.86 -41.28 -42.48
C THR A 32 22.24 -40.37 -43.53
N MET A 33 21.97 -39.10 -43.21
CA MET A 33 21.94 -38.06 -44.23
C MET A 33 22.45 -36.72 -43.70
N ASN A 34 23.48 -36.22 -44.39
CA ASN A 34 24.13 -34.94 -44.23
C ASN A 34 23.14 -33.76 -44.29
N ILE A 35 22.92 -33.09 -43.16
CA ILE A 35 22.41 -31.70 -43.13
C ILE A 35 23.37 -30.84 -42.32
N SER A 36 24.67 -31.06 -42.52
CA SER A 36 25.72 -30.14 -42.11
C SER A 36 26.05 -29.24 -43.32
N ARG A 37 25.40 -28.08 -43.42
CA ARG A 37 25.88 -26.84 -44.10
C ARG A 37 24.81 -25.75 -44.31
N LEU A 38 23.51 -26.04 -44.15
CA LEU A 38 22.45 -25.01 -44.30
C LEU A 38 22.01 -24.36 -42.97
N ALA A 39 22.18 -25.04 -41.83
CA ALA A 39 21.71 -24.56 -40.52
C ALA A 39 22.61 -23.48 -39.87
N ARG A 40 23.80 -23.18 -40.43
CA ARG A 40 24.76 -22.24 -39.81
C ARG A 40 24.69 -20.79 -40.33
N ARG A 41 23.86 -20.49 -41.33
CA ARG A 41 23.69 -19.11 -41.85
C ARG A 41 22.34 -18.46 -41.56
N VAL A 42 21.35 -19.24 -41.10
CA VAL A 42 20.02 -18.70 -40.73
C VAL A 42 19.94 -18.38 -39.22
N GLY A 43 20.76 -19.03 -38.38
CA GLY A 43 20.77 -18.82 -36.94
C GLY A 43 21.38 -17.49 -36.46
N LEU A 44 22.24 -16.84 -37.26
CA LEU A 44 22.85 -15.56 -36.87
C LEU A 44 21.98 -14.34 -37.21
N ALA A 45 21.16 -14.42 -38.27
CA ALA A 45 20.29 -13.31 -38.69
C ALA A 45 19.08 -13.15 -37.75
N PHE A 46 18.57 -14.23 -37.16
CA PHE A 46 17.43 -14.18 -36.24
C PHE A 46 17.81 -13.62 -34.85
N VAL A 47 19.03 -13.88 -34.38
CA VAL A 47 19.53 -13.34 -33.11
C VAL A 47 19.87 -11.85 -33.20
N LEU A 48 20.31 -11.37 -34.38
CA LEU A 48 20.55 -9.94 -34.62
C LEU A 48 19.27 -9.13 -34.87
N LEU A 49 18.19 -9.73 -35.39
CA LEU A 49 16.90 -9.03 -35.54
C LEU A 49 16.12 -8.88 -34.22
N LEU A 50 16.30 -9.81 -33.26
CA LEU A 50 15.68 -9.74 -31.94
C LEU A 50 16.36 -8.74 -30.98
N ALA A 51 17.62 -8.37 -31.24
CA ALA A 51 18.37 -7.42 -30.42
C ALA A 51 18.03 -5.94 -30.69
N LEU A 52 17.30 -5.63 -31.77
CA LEU A 52 16.99 -4.26 -32.20
C LEU A 52 15.56 -3.80 -31.85
N LEU A 53 14.78 -4.61 -31.13
CA LEU A 53 13.48 -4.21 -30.55
C LEU A 53 13.54 -4.04 -29.03
N SER A 54 14.74 -3.84 -28.47
CA SER A 54 14.89 -3.19 -27.18
C SER A 54 14.49 -1.72 -27.35
N VAL A 55 13.19 -1.45 -27.49
CA VAL A 55 12.65 -0.13 -27.18
C VAL A 55 13.20 0.15 -25.79
N PRO A 56 14.02 1.20 -25.57
CA PRO A 56 14.41 1.55 -24.22
C PRO A 56 13.10 1.70 -23.49
N GLY A 57 12.82 0.78 -22.55
CA GLY A 57 11.60 0.81 -21.77
C GLY A 57 11.55 2.21 -21.23
N ARG A 58 10.58 3.01 -21.71
CA ARG A 58 10.42 4.38 -21.28
C ARG A 58 10.28 4.23 -19.79
N ALA A 59 11.30 4.67 -19.05
CA ALA A 59 11.34 4.54 -17.61
C ALA A 59 10.17 5.39 -17.13
N SER A 60 9.02 4.75 -16.95
CA SER A 60 7.77 5.46 -16.78
C SER A 60 7.70 5.82 -15.32
N HIS A 61 7.94 7.10 -15.07
CA HIS A 61 8.09 7.66 -13.75
C HIS A 61 7.22 8.90 -13.68
N LEU A 62 6.56 9.10 -12.54
CA LEU A 62 5.93 10.37 -12.23
C LEU A 62 6.96 11.48 -12.45
N ASN A 63 6.58 12.55 -13.14
CA ASN A 63 7.46 13.69 -13.35
C ASN A 63 7.40 14.59 -12.10
N LEU A 64 8.07 14.15 -11.04
CA LEU A 64 8.03 14.83 -9.76
C LEU A 64 8.89 16.12 -9.81
N PRO A 65 8.36 17.25 -9.32
CA PRO A 65 9.17 18.41 -8.96
C PRO A 65 10.39 18.00 -8.10
N PRO A 66 11.59 18.54 -8.37
CA PRO A 66 12.83 18.13 -7.70
C PRO A 66 12.84 18.31 -6.18
N GLU A 67 12.00 19.20 -5.65
CA GLU A 67 11.81 19.46 -4.22
C GLU A 67 10.94 18.39 -3.51
N THR A 68 10.22 17.55 -4.26
CA THR A 68 9.29 16.54 -3.72
C THR A 68 9.93 15.62 -2.67
N PRO A 69 11.13 15.04 -2.89
CA PRO A 69 11.77 14.17 -1.90
C PRO A 69 12.03 14.90 -0.57
N ALA A 70 12.43 16.17 -0.61
CA ALA A 70 12.69 16.95 0.60
C ALA A 70 11.40 17.23 1.39
N ILE A 71 10.28 17.48 0.70
CA ILE A 71 8.96 17.63 1.34
C ILE A 71 8.54 16.33 2.02
N LEU A 72 8.67 15.19 1.31
CA LEU A 72 8.35 13.87 1.88
C LEU A 72 9.24 13.54 3.07
N ASP A 73 10.54 13.83 3.00
CA ASP A 73 11.45 13.58 4.12
C ASP A 73 11.07 14.40 5.36
N LYS A 74 10.56 15.64 5.20
CA LYS A 74 9.99 16.40 6.33
C LYS A 74 8.76 15.72 6.91
N ILE A 75 7.80 15.34 6.05
CA ILE A 75 6.56 14.68 6.47
C ILE A 75 6.87 13.38 7.23
N TYR A 76 7.71 12.51 6.65
CA TYR A 76 8.00 11.21 7.23
C TYR A 76 9.02 11.25 8.37
N SER A 77 9.84 12.30 8.49
CA SER A 77 10.60 12.59 9.73
C SER A 77 9.75 13.28 10.81
N PHE A 78 8.46 13.50 10.52
CA PHE A 78 7.46 14.08 11.43
C PHE A 78 7.64 15.58 11.72
N ASP A 79 8.42 16.29 10.89
CA ASP A 79 8.41 17.76 10.76
C ASP A 79 7.18 18.20 9.95
N LEU A 80 5.98 17.98 10.53
CA LEU A 80 4.72 18.26 9.85
C LEU A 80 4.54 19.75 9.50
N PRO A 81 4.86 20.73 10.38
CA PRO A 81 4.79 22.14 10.03
C PRO A 81 5.72 22.51 8.86
N GLY A 82 6.97 22.04 8.89
CA GLY A 82 7.90 22.28 7.78
C GLY A 82 7.47 21.59 6.48
N GLY A 83 6.86 20.40 6.56
CA GLY A 83 6.27 19.70 5.42
C GLY A 83 5.10 20.48 4.80
N ILE A 84 4.19 21.00 5.63
CA ILE A 84 3.08 21.86 5.19
C ILE A 84 3.60 23.13 4.52
N GLU A 85 4.57 23.82 5.14
CA GLU A 85 5.14 25.05 4.59
C GLU A 85 5.81 24.81 3.22
N ALA A 86 6.56 23.71 3.10
CA ALA A 86 7.22 23.38 1.85
C ALA A 86 6.23 22.94 0.75
N ALA A 87 5.17 22.21 1.10
CA ALA A 87 4.08 21.89 0.18
C ALA A 87 3.35 23.15 -0.31
N LYS A 88 3.08 24.11 0.58
CA LYS A 88 2.49 25.41 0.21
C LYS A 88 3.37 26.23 -0.72
N ARG A 89 4.69 26.20 -0.55
CA ARG A 89 5.60 26.83 -1.53
C ARG A 89 5.47 26.18 -2.91
N LEU A 90 5.41 24.85 -2.97
CA LEU A 90 5.17 24.14 -4.23
C LEU A 90 3.81 24.51 -4.84
N GLU A 91 2.75 24.70 -4.04
CA GLU A 91 1.47 25.22 -4.51
C GLU A 91 1.59 26.63 -5.09
N GLN A 92 2.37 27.53 -4.47
CA GLN A 92 2.57 28.89 -4.96
C GLN A 92 3.37 28.92 -6.28
N GLU A 93 4.39 28.07 -6.39
CA GLU A 93 5.22 27.96 -7.59
C GLU A 93 4.50 27.25 -8.73
N ARG A 94 3.62 26.29 -8.41
CA ARG A 94 2.87 25.49 -9.38
C ARG A 94 1.37 25.39 -9.00
N PRO A 95 0.60 26.50 -9.05
CA PRO A 95 -0.77 26.57 -8.53
C PRO A 95 -1.79 25.71 -9.30
N ASN A 96 -1.44 25.30 -10.52
CA ASN A 96 -2.27 24.44 -11.36
C ASN A 96 -1.85 22.96 -11.29
N HIS A 97 -0.82 22.61 -10.52
CA HIS A 97 -0.32 21.23 -10.39
C HIS A 97 -0.88 20.54 -9.13
N PRO A 98 -1.48 19.34 -9.22
CA PRO A 98 -2.14 18.70 -8.07
C PRO A 98 -1.23 18.33 -6.90
N LEU A 99 0.05 18.05 -7.16
CA LEU A 99 0.96 17.43 -6.19
C LEU A 99 1.20 18.26 -4.92
N GLY A 100 1.30 19.59 -4.99
CA GLY A 100 1.49 20.44 -3.80
C GLY A 100 0.38 20.21 -2.77
N TYR A 101 -0.87 20.27 -3.22
CA TYR A 101 -2.07 20.02 -2.41
C TYR A 101 -2.12 18.59 -1.84
N LEU A 102 -1.67 17.58 -2.60
CA LEU A 102 -1.60 16.21 -2.12
C LEU A 102 -0.53 16.04 -1.01
N LEU A 103 0.62 16.70 -1.15
CA LEU A 103 1.67 16.68 -0.15
C LEU A 103 1.26 17.42 1.13
N GLU A 104 0.58 18.56 1.00
CA GLU A 104 0.01 19.25 2.17
C GLU A 104 -1.04 18.35 2.85
N ALA A 105 -1.94 17.73 2.08
CA ALA A 105 -2.92 16.79 2.63
C ALA A 105 -2.23 15.62 3.33
N GLU A 106 -1.13 15.09 2.81
CA GLU A 106 -0.36 14.03 3.47
C GLU A 106 0.22 14.47 4.82
N ALA A 107 0.78 15.68 4.91
CA ALA A 107 1.26 16.22 6.18
C ALA A 107 0.14 16.36 7.22
N TRP A 108 -1.03 16.88 6.80
CA TRP A 108 -2.22 16.94 7.65
C TRP A 108 -2.73 15.56 8.06
N TRP A 109 -2.62 14.57 7.18
CA TRP A 109 -3.03 13.21 7.51
C TRP A 109 -2.20 12.63 8.63
N TRP A 110 -0.89 12.84 8.67
CA TRP A 110 -0.05 12.36 9.77
C TRP A 110 -0.40 13.03 11.09
N ARG A 111 -0.82 14.30 11.07
CA ARG A 111 -1.40 14.97 12.24
C ARG A 111 -2.71 14.30 12.67
N ILE A 112 -3.65 14.09 11.74
CA ILE A 112 -4.94 13.43 12.01
C ILE A 112 -4.73 12.01 12.54
N TRP A 113 -3.79 11.26 11.96
CA TRP A 113 -3.44 9.91 12.39
C TRP A 113 -2.97 9.94 13.83
N CYS A 114 -2.05 10.83 14.17
CA CYS A 114 -1.52 11.00 15.52
C CYS A 114 -2.61 11.32 16.56
N THR A 115 -3.45 12.33 16.27
CA THR A 115 -4.50 12.79 17.20
C THR A 115 -5.74 11.89 17.22
N SER A 116 -5.76 10.82 16.43
CA SER A 116 -6.80 9.80 16.48
C SER A 116 -6.29 8.41 16.84
N ALA A 117 -4.99 8.30 17.11
CA ALA A 117 -4.37 7.04 17.48
C ALA A 117 -4.75 6.65 18.92
N ASP A 118 -4.98 5.36 19.10
CA ASP A 118 -5.30 4.75 20.39
C ASP A 118 -4.55 3.40 20.49
N PHE A 119 -4.18 3.02 21.71
CA PHE A 119 -3.49 1.75 21.97
C PHE A 119 -4.50 0.68 22.38
N LYS A 120 -4.78 -0.26 21.47
CA LYS A 120 -5.71 -1.37 21.70
C LYS A 120 -5.20 -2.66 21.09
N TYR A 121 -5.42 -3.76 21.80
CA TYR A 121 -5.02 -5.11 21.38
C TYR A 121 -3.51 -5.26 21.12
N GLY A 122 -2.68 -4.47 21.82
CA GLY A 122 -1.22 -4.47 21.67
C GLY A 122 -0.72 -3.74 20.42
N MET A 123 -1.45 -2.72 19.97
CA MET A 123 -1.12 -1.93 18.78
C MET A 123 -1.61 -0.49 18.92
N SER A 124 -0.73 0.45 18.66
CA SER A 124 -1.01 1.87 18.45
C SER A 124 -1.48 2.08 17.03
N ASP A 125 -2.70 2.58 16.85
CA ASP A 125 -3.26 2.78 15.51
C ASP A 125 -4.34 3.85 15.47
N ALA A 126 -4.51 4.52 14.34
CA ALA A 126 -5.60 5.48 14.11
C ALA A 126 -6.96 4.77 14.20
N ARG A 127 -7.83 5.32 15.05
CA ARG A 127 -9.17 4.78 15.32
C ARG A 127 -10.25 5.79 14.96
N ARG A 128 -11.49 5.34 15.12
CA ARG A 128 -12.68 6.18 14.89
C ARG A 128 -12.56 7.47 15.68
N ARG A 129 -12.82 8.60 15.02
CA ARG A 129 -12.79 9.95 15.60
C ARG A 129 -14.05 10.75 15.23
N PRO A 130 -14.46 11.74 16.04
CA PRO A 130 -15.56 12.63 15.69
C PRO A 130 -15.21 13.54 14.51
N LYS A 131 -16.23 14.16 13.92
CA LYS A 131 -16.05 15.23 12.95
C LYS A 131 -15.61 16.50 13.66
N VAL A 132 -14.56 17.14 13.16
CA VAL A 132 -14.11 18.46 13.64
C VAL A 132 -13.99 19.44 12.48
N GLU A 133 -14.09 20.75 12.76
CA GLU A 133 -13.99 21.80 11.73
C GLU A 133 -12.65 21.78 10.99
N ALA A 134 -11.56 21.47 11.69
CA ALA A 134 -10.22 21.38 11.10
C ALA A 134 -10.10 20.35 9.95
N ASP A 135 -11.01 19.38 9.87
CA ASP A 135 -11.05 18.41 8.77
C ASP A 135 -11.48 19.04 7.45
N ARG A 136 -12.14 20.21 7.47
CA ARG A 136 -12.59 20.92 6.28
C ARG A 136 -11.43 21.26 5.36
N HIS A 137 -10.35 21.81 5.91
CA HIS A 137 -9.14 22.15 5.16
C HIS A 137 -8.55 20.91 4.47
N TYR A 138 -8.52 19.78 5.17
CA TYR A 138 -8.05 18.52 4.60
C TYR A 138 -8.88 18.07 3.38
N PHE A 139 -10.21 18.18 3.46
CA PHE A 139 -11.09 17.87 2.33
C PHE A 139 -10.96 18.88 1.19
N GLU A 140 -10.72 20.16 1.49
CA GLU A 140 -10.50 21.22 0.50
C GLU A 140 -9.22 20.96 -0.31
N LEU A 141 -8.12 20.55 0.35
CA LEU A 141 -6.88 20.14 -0.32
C LEU A 141 -7.10 18.95 -1.27
N ALA A 142 -7.78 17.90 -0.79
CA ALA A 142 -8.10 16.74 -1.62
C ALA A 142 -9.00 17.11 -2.80
N ALA A 143 -10.06 17.90 -2.58
CA ALA A 143 -10.96 18.36 -3.62
C ALA A 143 -10.25 19.23 -4.66
N ARG A 144 -9.33 20.10 -4.22
CA ARG A 144 -8.52 20.94 -5.10
C ARG A 144 -7.59 20.12 -5.97
N ALA A 145 -6.88 19.16 -5.39
CA ALA A 145 -6.02 18.24 -6.14
C ALA A 145 -6.80 17.44 -7.20
N LEU A 146 -7.98 16.89 -6.82
CA LEU A 146 -8.85 16.17 -7.74
C LEU A 146 -9.30 17.06 -8.90
N SER A 147 -9.80 18.26 -8.59
CA SER A 147 -10.26 19.23 -9.60
C SER A 147 -9.16 19.59 -10.60
N LEU A 148 -7.94 19.84 -10.14
CA LEU A 148 -6.81 20.16 -11.01
C LEU A 148 -6.43 18.98 -11.90
N ALA A 149 -6.37 17.77 -11.33
CA ALA A 149 -6.05 16.55 -12.06
C ALA A 149 -7.10 16.25 -13.15
N GLU A 150 -8.39 16.36 -12.82
CA GLU A 150 -9.49 16.18 -13.78
C GLU A 150 -9.49 17.26 -14.87
N ALA A 151 -9.19 18.51 -14.51
CA ALA A 151 -9.12 19.61 -15.48
C ALA A 151 -7.97 19.42 -16.48
N GLN A 152 -6.79 18.99 -16.02
CA GLN A 152 -5.67 18.65 -16.91
C GLN A 152 -5.96 17.41 -17.75
N THR A 153 -6.59 16.38 -17.17
CA THR A 153 -7.00 15.17 -17.89
C THR A 153 -7.92 15.47 -19.06
N LYS A 154 -8.80 16.48 -18.94
CA LYS A 154 -9.68 16.93 -20.04
C LYS A 154 -8.90 17.59 -21.20
N GLN A 155 -7.74 18.16 -20.94
CA GLN A 155 -6.87 18.78 -21.96
C GLN A 155 -5.93 17.76 -22.60
N GLY A 156 -5.52 16.75 -21.83
CA GLY A 156 -4.73 15.62 -22.29
C GLY A 156 -4.65 14.58 -21.19
N GLU A 157 -5.23 13.41 -21.42
CA GLU A 157 -5.22 12.34 -20.43
C GLU A 157 -3.81 11.77 -20.26
N SER A 158 -3.36 11.68 -19.00
CA SER A 158 -2.08 11.09 -18.64
C SER A 158 -2.23 10.15 -17.44
N ALA A 159 -1.34 9.15 -17.36
CA ALA A 159 -1.31 8.24 -16.22
C ALA A 159 -1.06 9.00 -14.90
N GLU A 160 -0.23 10.03 -14.94
CA GLU A 160 0.10 10.88 -13.80
C GLU A 160 -1.13 11.62 -13.25
N MET A 161 -1.93 12.27 -14.11
CA MET A 161 -3.12 12.99 -13.65
C MET A 161 -4.19 12.02 -13.13
N GLN A 162 -4.37 10.86 -13.77
CA GLN A 162 -5.24 9.81 -13.25
C GLN A 162 -4.74 9.30 -11.88
N PHE A 163 -3.44 9.15 -11.70
CA PHE A 163 -2.85 8.80 -10.40
C PHE A 163 -3.12 9.86 -9.34
N TYR A 164 -2.92 11.14 -9.62
CA TYR A 164 -3.19 12.22 -8.67
C TYR A 164 -4.68 12.33 -8.31
N ALA A 165 -5.59 12.17 -9.28
CA ALA A 165 -7.02 12.08 -9.03
C ALA A 165 -7.36 10.90 -8.09
N GLY A 166 -6.74 9.74 -8.33
CA GLY A 166 -6.88 8.55 -7.49
C GLY A 166 -6.39 8.78 -6.05
N MET A 167 -5.25 9.46 -5.88
CA MET A 167 -4.70 9.82 -4.58
C MET A 167 -5.57 10.83 -3.81
N ALA A 168 -6.19 11.78 -4.51
CA ALA A 168 -7.11 12.74 -3.91
C ALA A 168 -8.40 12.07 -3.38
N GLU A 169 -8.96 11.13 -4.15
CA GLU A 169 -10.10 10.32 -3.70
C GLU A 169 -9.73 9.39 -2.53
N ALA A 170 -8.57 8.74 -2.59
CA ALA A 170 -8.06 7.91 -1.50
C ALA A 170 -7.86 8.73 -0.20
N SER A 171 -7.37 9.96 -0.33
CA SER A 171 -7.24 10.93 0.77
C SER A 171 -8.60 11.24 1.41
N SER A 172 -9.63 11.48 0.61
CA SER A 172 -10.99 11.68 1.14
C SER A 172 -11.52 10.41 1.81
N ALA A 173 -11.31 9.24 1.19
CA ALA A 173 -11.78 7.96 1.69
C ALA A 173 -11.22 7.62 3.09
N ARG A 174 -9.92 7.86 3.33
CA ARG A 174 -9.29 7.56 4.62
C ARG A 174 -9.86 8.39 5.78
N LEU A 175 -10.15 9.67 5.57
CA LEU A 175 -10.77 10.50 6.60
C LEU A 175 -12.25 10.16 6.81
N TYR A 176 -13.01 9.90 5.74
CA TYR A 176 -14.38 9.40 5.87
C TYR A 176 -14.44 8.09 6.65
N ALA A 177 -13.48 7.18 6.45
CA ALA A 177 -13.38 5.92 7.18
C ALA A 177 -13.15 6.15 8.68
N LEU A 178 -12.21 7.03 9.07
CA LEU A 178 -12.00 7.37 10.48
C LEU A 178 -13.23 8.03 11.12
N ARG A 179 -14.04 8.74 10.35
CA ARG A 179 -15.31 9.36 10.83
C ARG A 179 -16.51 8.41 10.78
N ALA A 180 -16.31 7.14 10.40
CA ALA A 180 -17.36 6.14 10.16
C ALA A 180 -18.42 6.58 9.13
N GLU A 181 -18.05 7.45 8.19
CA GLU A 181 -18.89 7.89 7.08
C GLU A 181 -18.85 6.86 5.93
N ASN A 182 -19.27 5.62 6.23
CA ASN A 182 -19.02 4.43 5.40
C ASN A 182 -19.44 4.59 3.94
N ARG A 183 -20.57 5.25 3.67
CA ARG A 183 -21.04 5.51 2.29
C ARG A 183 -20.09 6.43 1.53
N ASN A 184 -19.64 7.51 2.15
CA ASN A 184 -18.70 8.46 1.55
C ASN A 184 -17.32 7.81 1.37
N ALA A 185 -16.86 7.06 2.37
CA ALA A 185 -15.62 6.29 2.29
C ALA A 185 -15.65 5.27 1.14
N ALA A 186 -16.73 4.51 0.99
CA ALA A 186 -16.90 3.56 -0.10
C ALA A 186 -16.94 4.26 -1.46
N ARG A 187 -17.74 5.34 -1.60
CA ARG A 187 -17.83 6.09 -2.85
C ARG A 187 -16.48 6.64 -3.29
N SER A 188 -15.76 7.31 -2.40
CA SER A 188 -14.43 7.84 -2.71
C SER A 188 -13.41 6.72 -2.95
N GLY A 189 -13.48 5.62 -2.20
CA GLY A 189 -12.61 4.46 -2.44
C GLY A 189 -12.80 3.82 -3.82
N VAL A 190 -14.05 3.72 -4.30
CA VAL A 190 -14.37 3.19 -5.64
C VAL A 190 -13.89 4.15 -6.73
N ARG A 191 -14.20 5.45 -6.63
CA ARG A 191 -13.72 6.46 -7.59
C ARG A 191 -12.19 6.51 -7.64
N GLY A 192 -11.54 6.48 -6.48
CA GLY A 192 -10.09 6.43 -6.39
C GLY A 192 -9.51 5.20 -7.09
N ARG A 193 -10.12 4.03 -6.89
CA ARG A 193 -9.72 2.80 -7.60
C ARG A 193 -9.90 2.92 -9.12
N GLU A 194 -10.98 3.50 -9.60
CA GLU A 194 -11.23 3.68 -11.04
C GLU A 194 -10.12 4.54 -11.68
N HIS A 195 -9.79 5.67 -11.06
CA HIS A 195 -8.67 6.52 -11.48
C HIS A 195 -7.33 5.78 -11.47
N LEU A 196 -7.02 5.03 -10.40
CA LEU A 196 -5.75 4.28 -10.31
C LEU A 196 -5.66 3.14 -11.32
N LEU A 197 -6.78 2.46 -11.62
CA LEU A 197 -6.82 1.47 -12.69
C LEU A 197 -6.63 2.12 -14.05
N ARG A 198 -7.23 3.30 -14.29
CA ARG A 198 -7.02 4.04 -15.53
C ARG A 198 -5.57 4.49 -15.67
N ALA A 199 -4.94 4.94 -14.58
CA ALA A 199 -3.51 5.25 -14.55
C ALA A 199 -2.67 4.03 -14.97
N LYS A 200 -2.94 2.84 -14.41
CA LYS A 200 -2.26 1.59 -14.79
C LYS A 200 -2.53 1.14 -16.22
N ALA A 201 -3.70 1.48 -16.79
CA ALA A 201 -4.02 1.18 -18.18
C ALA A 201 -3.27 2.10 -19.17
N LEU A 202 -2.97 3.33 -18.76
CA LEU A 202 -2.17 4.29 -19.53
C LEU A 202 -0.67 4.04 -19.37
N ASP A 203 -0.27 3.58 -18.18
CA ASP A 203 1.10 3.26 -17.82
C ASP A 203 1.14 2.03 -16.91
N ALA A 204 1.44 0.87 -17.51
CA ALA A 204 1.51 -0.39 -16.82
C ALA A 204 2.66 -0.47 -15.81
N ASP A 205 3.66 0.40 -15.89
CA ASP A 205 4.84 0.39 -15.01
C ASP A 205 4.73 1.41 -13.88
N LEU A 206 3.65 2.19 -13.81
CA LEU A 206 3.39 3.15 -12.73
C LEU A 206 3.19 2.45 -11.38
N ALA A 207 4.29 2.16 -10.69
CA ALA A 207 4.30 1.40 -9.44
C ALA A 207 3.61 2.15 -8.30
N ASP A 208 3.64 3.48 -8.30
CA ASP A 208 3.02 4.29 -7.26
C ASP A 208 1.50 4.08 -7.14
N ALA A 209 0.82 3.82 -8.25
CA ALA A 209 -0.61 3.51 -8.25
C ALA A 209 -0.95 2.20 -7.51
N ASN A 210 0.04 1.32 -7.34
CA ASN A 210 -0.14 0.05 -6.62
C ASN A 210 -0.37 0.26 -5.12
N LEU A 211 -0.03 1.42 -4.52
CA LEU A 211 -0.41 1.74 -3.13
C LEU A 211 -1.94 1.63 -2.96
N GLY A 212 -2.68 2.45 -3.69
CA GLY A 212 -4.12 2.57 -3.52
C GLY A 212 -4.86 1.32 -3.98
N LEU A 213 -4.42 0.71 -5.10
CA LEU A 213 -4.97 -0.56 -5.57
C LEU A 213 -4.69 -1.70 -4.58
N GLY A 214 -3.49 -1.74 -4.01
CA GLY A 214 -3.09 -2.74 -3.03
C GLY A 214 -3.91 -2.64 -1.75
N LEU A 215 -4.04 -1.43 -1.20
CA LEU A 215 -4.90 -1.15 -0.03
C LEU A 215 -6.37 -1.50 -0.28
N TYR A 216 -6.92 -1.14 -1.44
CA TYR A 216 -8.28 -1.49 -1.80
C TYR A 216 -8.49 -3.01 -1.81
N ASN A 217 -7.61 -3.74 -2.50
CA ASN A 217 -7.68 -5.19 -2.60
C ASN A 217 -7.53 -5.87 -1.24
N TYR A 218 -6.63 -5.35 -0.39
CA TYR A 218 -6.44 -5.84 0.97
C TYR A 218 -7.74 -5.68 1.78
N TYR A 219 -8.31 -4.47 1.82
CA TYR A 219 -9.43 -4.18 2.70
C TYR A 219 -10.75 -4.81 2.27
N VAL A 220 -11.05 -4.83 0.97
CA VAL A 220 -12.29 -5.46 0.47
C VAL A 220 -12.34 -6.95 0.81
N ASP A 221 -11.21 -7.63 0.79
CA ASP A 221 -11.14 -9.06 1.14
C ASP A 221 -11.24 -9.30 2.66
N THR A 222 -10.76 -8.35 3.46
CA THR A 222 -10.89 -8.38 4.95
C THR A 222 -12.29 -8.02 5.46
N LEU A 223 -13.24 -7.66 4.58
CA LEU A 223 -14.62 -7.40 4.98
C LEU A 223 -15.23 -8.65 5.64
N SER A 224 -16.06 -8.43 6.68
CA SER A 224 -16.82 -9.51 7.31
C SER A 224 -17.67 -10.26 6.29
N SER A 225 -18.01 -11.52 6.55
CA SER A 225 -18.81 -12.33 5.61
C SER A 225 -20.13 -11.64 5.20
N ILE A 226 -20.76 -10.92 6.13
CA ILE A 226 -21.97 -10.12 5.86
C ILE A 226 -21.62 -8.90 4.99
N ALA A 227 -20.55 -8.18 5.29
CA ALA A 227 -20.12 -7.03 4.49
C ALA A 227 -19.68 -7.43 3.06
N ARG A 228 -19.11 -8.63 2.89
CA ARG A 228 -18.73 -9.19 1.58
C ARG A 228 -19.95 -9.50 0.70
N ILE A 229 -21.11 -9.81 1.29
CA ILE A 229 -22.38 -9.95 0.58
C ILE A 229 -22.98 -8.58 0.29
N LEU A 230 -22.99 -7.67 1.27
CA LEU A 230 -23.56 -6.32 1.11
C LEU A 230 -22.79 -5.46 0.10
N ARG A 231 -21.51 -5.77 -0.18
CA ARG A 231 -20.68 -5.03 -1.14
C ARG A 231 -21.29 -4.98 -2.54
N PHE A 232 -22.02 -6.01 -2.97
CA PHE A 232 -22.68 -6.04 -4.28
C PHE A 232 -23.77 -4.97 -4.37
N PHE A 233 -24.56 -4.80 -3.31
CA PHE A 233 -25.60 -3.77 -3.23
C PHE A 233 -25.04 -2.35 -3.09
N MET A 234 -23.82 -2.22 -2.55
CA MET A 234 -23.10 -0.95 -2.44
C MET A 234 -22.25 -0.61 -3.67
N GLY A 235 -22.23 -1.48 -4.69
CA GLY A 235 -21.43 -1.26 -5.91
C GLY A 235 -19.91 -1.27 -5.66
N ILE A 236 -19.43 -2.05 -4.69
CA ILE A 236 -17.99 -2.15 -4.35
C ILE A 236 -17.39 -3.37 -5.08
N PRO A 237 -16.52 -3.16 -6.10
CA PRO A 237 -15.77 -4.22 -6.76
C PRO A 237 -15.04 -5.15 -5.79
N GLY A 238 -14.85 -6.41 -6.20
CA GLY A 238 -14.09 -7.39 -5.41
C GLY A 238 -12.59 -7.11 -5.41
N GLY A 239 -11.88 -7.79 -4.51
CA GLY A 239 -10.42 -7.79 -4.46
C GLY A 239 -9.87 -9.06 -3.81
N SER A 240 -8.56 -9.25 -3.87
CA SER A 240 -7.83 -10.36 -3.25
C SER A 240 -6.77 -9.84 -2.31
N LYS A 241 -6.74 -10.28 -1.04
CA LYS A 241 -5.69 -9.86 -0.10
C LYS A 241 -4.30 -10.20 -0.59
N GLN A 242 -4.11 -11.38 -1.19
CA GLN A 242 -2.82 -11.81 -1.73
C GLN A 242 -2.34 -10.85 -2.83
N GLU A 243 -3.25 -10.45 -3.72
CA GLU A 243 -2.95 -9.45 -4.74
C GLU A 243 -2.68 -8.08 -4.12
N GLY A 244 -3.43 -7.71 -3.07
CA GLY A 244 -3.20 -6.50 -2.30
C GLY A 244 -1.78 -6.42 -1.74
N VAL A 245 -1.31 -7.50 -1.10
CA VAL A 245 0.07 -7.61 -0.59
C VAL A 245 1.09 -7.50 -1.72
N ARG A 246 0.90 -8.22 -2.84
CA ARG A 246 1.80 -8.18 -4.00
C ARG A 246 1.95 -6.76 -4.56
N LEU A 247 0.83 -6.05 -4.71
CA LEU A 247 0.81 -4.67 -5.20
C LEU A 247 1.52 -3.71 -4.23
N LEU A 248 1.30 -3.86 -2.92
CA LEU A 248 2.00 -3.06 -1.91
C LEU A 248 3.51 -3.33 -1.91
N GLU A 249 3.94 -4.59 -2.04
CA GLU A 249 5.35 -4.95 -2.16
C GLU A 249 5.99 -4.33 -3.43
N GLN A 250 5.26 -4.26 -4.54
CA GLN A 250 5.70 -3.54 -5.74
C GLN A 250 5.80 -2.03 -5.52
N ALA A 251 4.81 -1.40 -4.88
CA ALA A 251 4.89 0.03 -4.53
C ALA A 251 6.11 0.35 -3.65
N ILE A 252 6.45 -0.55 -2.71
CA ILE A 252 7.62 -0.41 -1.83
C ILE A 252 8.95 -0.52 -2.59
N THR A 253 9.03 -1.35 -3.62
CA THR A 253 10.29 -1.66 -4.31
C THR A 253 10.52 -0.83 -5.56
N GLN A 254 9.44 -0.36 -6.21
CA GLN A 254 9.49 0.29 -7.52
C GLN A 254 8.84 1.68 -7.53
N GLY A 255 8.05 2.04 -6.51
CA GLY A 255 7.44 3.36 -6.40
C GLY A 255 8.48 4.43 -6.04
N ILE A 256 8.14 5.69 -6.33
CA ILE A 256 8.99 6.86 -6.03
C ILE A 256 8.34 7.85 -5.07
N LEU A 257 7.01 7.95 -5.06
CA LEU A 257 6.23 8.86 -4.21
C LEU A 257 5.60 8.13 -3.02
N THR A 258 5.08 6.93 -3.24
CA THR A 258 4.24 6.20 -2.28
C THR A 258 4.97 5.13 -1.48
N THR A 259 6.28 4.97 -1.69
CA THR A 259 7.13 3.94 -1.08
C THR A 259 6.98 3.85 0.44
N ASN A 260 7.09 4.99 1.12
CA ASN A 260 7.09 5.05 2.59
C ASN A 260 5.70 4.72 3.16
N ILE A 261 4.64 5.31 2.60
CA ILE A 261 3.26 5.07 3.03
C ILE A 261 2.80 3.63 2.70
N ALA A 262 3.24 3.05 1.58
CA ALA A 262 2.97 1.65 1.24
C ALA A 262 3.62 0.70 2.26
N ARG A 263 4.87 0.99 2.64
CA ARG A 263 5.60 0.22 3.66
C ARG A 263 4.91 0.29 5.01
N PHE A 264 4.51 1.48 5.43
CA PHE A 264 3.79 1.69 6.69
C PHE A 264 2.49 0.87 6.70
N TYR A 265 1.59 1.08 5.74
CA TYR A 265 0.30 0.39 5.77
C TYR A 265 0.38 -1.12 5.57
N LEU A 266 1.31 -1.62 4.76
CA LEU A 266 1.50 -3.07 4.64
C LEU A 266 1.89 -3.68 6.00
N ALA A 267 2.82 -3.04 6.73
CA ALA A 267 3.21 -3.52 8.06
C ALA A 267 2.05 -3.46 9.06
N LEU A 268 1.29 -2.36 9.11
CA LEU A 268 0.14 -2.24 10.00
C LEU A 268 -0.94 -3.27 9.69
N ASN A 269 -1.19 -3.54 8.41
CA ASN A 269 -2.18 -4.53 7.99
C ASN A 269 -1.74 -5.96 8.33
N LEU A 270 -0.46 -6.29 8.13
CA LEU A 270 0.11 -7.57 8.55
C LEU A 270 0.07 -7.76 10.07
N HIS A 271 0.29 -6.68 10.85
CA HIS A 271 0.11 -6.70 12.30
C HIS A 271 -1.35 -6.97 12.66
N ARG A 272 -2.26 -6.10 12.19
CA ARG A 272 -3.65 -6.03 12.66
C ARG A 272 -4.49 -7.23 12.21
N TYR A 273 -4.40 -7.62 10.95
CA TYR A 273 -5.31 -8.59 10.35
C TYR A 273 -4.71 -9.99 10.23
N ASP A 274 -3.41 -10.07 9.95
CA ASP A 274 -2.76 -11.35 9.63
C ASP A 274 -1.91 -11.90 10.78
N GLN A 275 -1.62 -11.07 11.79
CA GLN A 275 -0.74 -11.39 12.93
C GLN A 275 0.64 -11.91 12.50
N GLN A 276 1.11 -11.51 11.32
CA GLN A 276 2.44 -11.87 10.81
C GLN A 276 3.49 -10.89 11.32
N TYR A 277 3.73 -10.91 12.64
CA TYR A 277 4.52 -9.90 13.34
C TYR A 277 5.98 -9.82 12.87
N GLU A 278 6.66 -10.96 12.63
CA GLU A 278 8.02 -10.95 12.03
C GLU A 278 8.03 -10.27 10.66
N LYS A 279 7.09 -10.63 9.77
CA LYS A 279 7.03 -10.04 8.42
C LYS A 279 6.71 -8.55 8.50
N ALA A 280 5.76 -8.17 9.35
CA ALA A 280 5.43 -6.77 9.59
C ALA A 280 6.66 -5.98 10.09
N LEU A 281 7.47 -6.56 10.97
CA LEU A 281 8.71 -5.94 11.45
C LEU A 281 9.77 -5.83 10.36
N GLN A 282 9.93 -6.85 9.51
CA GLN A 282 10.84 -6.78 8.34
C GLN A 282 10.43 -5.68 7.36
N ILE A 283 9.12 -5.49 7.15
CA ILE A 283 8.59 -4.42 6.31
C ILE A 283 8.80 -3.06 6.97
N LEU A 284 8.40 -2.88 8.23
CA LEU A 284 8.45 -1.58 8.93
C LEU A 284 9.85 -1.13 9.34
N GLY A 285 10.74 -2.07 9.68
CA GLY A 285 12.07 -1.82 10.23
C GLY A 285 12.87 -0.77 9.45
N PRO A 286 13.07 -0.95 8.12
CA PRO A 286 13.78 0.03 7.29
C PRO A 286 13.16 1.43 7.29
N LEU A 287 11.83 1.54 7.44
CA LEU A 287 11.15 2.84 7.53
C LEU A 287 11.46 3.54 8.86
N ALA A 288 11.40 2.81 9.97
CA ALA A 288 11.72 3.33 11.30
C ALA A 288 13.23 3.64 11.48
N GLU A 289 14.10 2.97 10.73
CA GLU A 289 15.54 3.24 10.66
C GLU A 289 15.85 4.47 9.81
N ARG A 290 15.18 4.64 8.66
CA ARG A 290 15.34 5.81 7.80
C ARG A 290 14.81 7.08 8.47
N TYR A 291 13.71 6.98 9.22
CA TYR A 291 13.07 8.11 9.89
C TYR A 291 13.02 7.88 11.41
N PRO A 292 14.17 7.94 12.12
CA PRO A 292 14.22 7.73 13.56
C PRO A 292 13.47 8.85 14.31
N GLY A 293 13.32 10.02 13.67
CA GLY A 293 12.57 11.18 14.17
C GLY A 293 11.04 11.02 14.19
N ASN A 294 10.51 9.93 13.64
CA ASN A 294 9.07 9.71 13.58
C ASN A 294 8.56 8.89 14.78
N PRO A 295 7.82 9.49 15.73
CA PRO A 295 7.35 8.80 16.93
C PRO A 295 6.36 7.68 16.62
N LEU A 296 5.56 7.82 15.54
CA LEU A 296 4.57 6.81 15.16
C LEU A 296 5.25 5.55 14.60
N PHE A 297 6.37 5.71 13.88
CA PHE A 297 7.16 4.58 13.41
C PHE A 297 7.87 3.88 14.57
N GLN A 298 8.34 4.62 15.56
CA GLN A 298 8.90 4.04 16.79
C GLN A 298 7.83 3.27 17.58
N LEU A 299 6.63 3.83 17.76
CA LEU A 299 5.51 3.14 18.41
C LEU A 299 5.15 1.85 17.68
N ALA A 300 4.89 1.92 16.37
CA ALA A 300 4.53 0.74 15.57
C ALA A 300 5.62 -0.35 15.60
N ARG A 301 6.90 0.04 15.57
CA ARG A 301 8.03 -0.91 15.71
C ARG A 301 8.11 -1.50 17.12
N GLY A 302 7.86 -0.69 18.15
CA GLY A 302 7.79 -1.13 19.54
C GLY A 302 6.67 -2.15 19.75
N ASP A 303 5.49 -1.89 19.19
CA ASP A 303 4.32 -2.77 19.28
C ASP A 303 4.59 -4.13 18.62
N LEU A 304 5.28 -4.13 17.47
CA LEU A 304 5.73 -5.38 16.83
C LEU A 304 6.75 -6.12 17.68
N TYR A 305 7.75 -5.43 18.25
CA TYR A 305 8.67 -6.08 19.19
C TYR A 305 7.95 -6.66 20.42
N ALA A 306 6.95 -5.95 20.96
CA ALA A 306 6.15 -6.42 22.08
C ALA A 306 5.41 -7.72 21.73
N LYS A 307 4.73 -7.76 20.58
CA LYS A 307 4.04 -8.97 20.08
C LYS A 307 4.96 -10.16 19.85
N LEU A 308 6.25 -9.92 19.64
CA LEU A 308 7.28 -10.94 19.48
C LEU A 308 7.95 -11.35 20.81
N GLY A 309 7.47 -10.86 21.95
CA GLY A 309 8.08 -11.09 23.26
C GLY A 309 9.43 -10.39 23.47
N ARG A 310 9.83 -9.50 22.56
CA ARG A 310 11.12 -8.79 22.54
C ARG A 310 11.05 -7.53 23.40
N LYS A 311 10.75 -7.70 24.69
CA LYS A 311 10.39 -6.61 25.63
C LYS A 311 11.44 -5.50 25.72
N GLN A 312 12.73 -5.84 25.70
CA GLN A 312 13.80 -4.83 25.77
C GLN A 312 13.82 -3.91 24.53
N GLN A 313 13.67 -4.49 23.34
CA GLN A 313 13.62 -3.73 22.09
C GLN A 313 12.33 -2.89 22.00
N ALA A 314 11.20 -3.43 22.47
CA ALA A 314 9.95 -2.68 22.57
C ALA A 314 10.11 -1.45 23.48
N SER A 315 10.62 -1.64 24.70
CA SER A 315 10.90 -0.54 25.64
C SER A 315 11.89 0.49 25.10
N ALA A 316 12.88 0.09 24.31
CA ALA A 316 13.77 1.03 23.65
C ALA A 316 13.04 1.90 22.62
N CYS A 317 12.15 1.31 21.81
CA CYS A 317 11.35 2.05 20.83
C CYS A 317 10.38 3.02 21.52
N TYR A 318 9.69 2.61 22.59
CA TYR A 318 8.77 3.47 23.32
C TYR A 318 9.47 4.66 24.00
N ARG A 319 10.67 4.43 24.56
CA ARG A 319 11.50 5.52 25.09
C ARG A 319 11.95 6.49 23.99
N ALA A 320 12.34 5.97 22.82
CA ALA A 320 12.67 6.81 21.68
C ALA A 320 11.47 7.67 21.26
N ALA A 321 10.28 7.08 21.09
CA ALA A 321 9.05 7.80 20.76
C ALA A 321 8.74 8.93 21.77
N SER A 322 8.89 8.65 23.07
CA SER A 322 8.65 9.61 24.15
C SER A 322 9.63 10.78 24.19
N ALA A 323 10.84 10.61 23.67
CA ALA A 323 11.91 11.61 23.72
C ALA A 323 11.90 12.56 22.51
N LEU A 324 11.13 12.25 21.47
CA LEU A 324 11.13 13.01 20.22
C LEU A 324 10.44 14.37 20.37
N PRO A 325 11.01 15.44 19.78
CA PRO A 325 10.43 16.78 19.83
C PRO A 325 9.26 16.93 18.85
N VAL A 326 8.06 16.58 19.29
CA VAL A 326 6.83 16.74 18.50
C VAL A 326 6.33 18.18 18.62
N GLN A 327 6.29 18.94 17.51
CA GLN A 327 5.94 20.36 17.52
C GLN A 327 4.48 20.62 17.90
N ASP A 328 3.54 19.85 17.35
CA ASP A 328 2.10 19.95 17.66
C ASP A 328 1.80 19.43 19.08
N GLY A 329 1.22 20.27 19.93
CA GLY A 329 0.99 19.95 21.35
C GLY A 329 -0.06 18.87 21.59
N GLU A 330 -1.10 18.79 20.74
CA GLU A 330 -2.15 17.77 20.84
C GLU A 330 -1.58 16.39 20.50
N CYS A 331 -0.84 16.30 19.39
CA CYS A 331 -0.16 15.10 18.97
C CYS A 331 0.93 14.68 19.96
N ARG A 332 1.69 15.62 20.53
CA ARG A 332 2.67 15.33 21.60
C ARG A 332 1.99 14.64 22.79
N SER A 333 0.85 15.17 23.26
CA SER A 333 0.10 14.57 24.37
C SER A 333 -0.40 13.17 24.04
N HIS A 334 -0.95 12.96 22.83
CA HIS A 334 -1.40 11.64 22.39
C HIS A 334 -0.24 10.63 22.30
N ILE A 335 0.92 11.03 21.81
CA ILE A 335 2.10 10.14 21.77
C ILE A 335 2.51 9.73 23.19
N GLN A 336 2.49 10.64 24.17
CA GLN A 336 2.79 10.30 25.56
C GLN A 336 1.75 9.35 26.16
N GLU A 337 0.47 9.49 25.81
CA GLU A 337 -0.59 8.55 26.20
C GLU A 337 -0.36 7.16 25.60
N LEU A 338 -0.07 7.08 24.30
CA LEU A 338 0.24 5.83 23.61
C LEU A 338 1.46 5.14 24.21
N VAL A 339 2.54 5.88 24.48
CA VAL A 339 3.74 5.33 25.13
C VAL A 339 3.40 4.77 26.51
N ARG A 340 2.67 5.52 27.34
CA ARG A 340 2.28 5.05 28.68
C ARG A 340 1.45 3.77 28.61
N ALA A 341 0.47 3.72 27.73
CA ALA A 341 -0.36 2.53 27.53
C ALA A 341 0.45 1.33 27.03
N SER A 342 1.37 1.57 26.08
CA SER A 342 2.22 0.52 25.51
C SER A 342 3.22 -0.04 26.53
N VAL A 343 3.84 0.83 27.33
CA VAL A 343 4.76 0.42 28.41
C VAL A 343 4.02 -0.34 29.51
N ALA A 344 2.81 0.10 29.90
CA ALA A 344 1.99 -0.61 30.86
C ALA A 344 1.65 -2.03 30.37
N ALA A 345 1.34 -2.19 29.08
CA ALA A 345 1.04 -3.50 28.48
C ALA A 345 2.24 -4.47 28.50
N LEU A 346 3.49 -3.98 28.41
CA LEU A 346 4.68 -4.84 28.50
C LEU A 346 4.85 -5.54 29.86
N GLY A 347 4.32 -4.92 30.93
CA GLY A 347 4.40 -5.43 32.31
C GLY A 347 3.18 -6.23 32.77
N ALA A 348 2.10 -6.25 31.99
CA ALA A 348 0.84 -6.94 32.32
C ALA A 348 0.77 -8.38 31.80
N GLU A 349 1.70 -8.79 30.93
CA GLU A 349 1.91 -10.15 30.39
C GLU A 349 3.10 -10.84 31.06
#